data_AF-A0A1Z9LHZ9-F1
#
_entry.id   AF-A0A1Z9LHZ9-F1
#
_cell.length_a   1.000
_cell.length_b   1.000
_cell.length_c   1.000
_cell.angle_alpha   90.00
_cell.angle_beta   90.00
_cell.angle_gamma   90.00
#
_symmetry.space_group_name_H-M   'P 1'
#
loop_
_entity.id
_entity.type
_entity.pdbx_description
1 polymer ?
#
loop_
_entity_poly.entity_id
_entity_poly.type
_entity_poly.pdbx_seq_one_letter_code
_entity_poly.pdbx_strand_id
1 'polypeptide(L)'
;MGLMSSLLLYPLSVWPARASERVEVQIDGIVLPISVDELSALVRYGSADNSPAARTELATWMRLLDPASRDGLIRLLKAPVLTRRSLGRQLLGSWGAGPLLDALGELIRVDQGERINSALVLSVLEQLLEQQESVSTLDVLEALPNEQLRLDLDALLKAASRWRRELKRHQSLTAKLGKAPAQMQGIAIQEDLPQARLPQFTALAVPHRDQPLQVERWIPNRVRKDRTWILLMPGLGGEPNHFHWLARALMQAGWPVALVEHPGSDAAAVKALLEGRQSFNGAEALQQRLADVAAVLEAQQTGHLDIQGDEVVLVGHSLGALTALLVGGARPGNGMLQRCDQALSGLPLTNLSELLQCELAAGGVLKIGPPLPGLRAVVGLNSFGGLIWSGAGTVPLSVPMLLFGGTLDLITPPLDEQIGLLASLGNNPASRVVVVEGASHFSPIRVDGQAVAAEGDDLFRLGEELVGVNPLKVQQVISLELVRFLQQLPSSESDAGSAHFIDASASTRWHRLNRRSARDLQSQ
;
A
#
# COMPACT_ATOMS: atom_id res chain seq x y z
N MET A 1 27.06 -39.23 50.92
CA MET A 1 25.65 -38.83 50.76
C MET A 1 25.66 -37.44 50.13
N GLY A 2 25.83 -37.27 48.83
CA GLY A 2 24.86 -37.57 47.76
C GLY A 2 23.97 -36.32 47.56
N LEU A 3 24.45 -35.27 46.87
CA LEU A 3 24.18 -34.93 45.46
C LEU A 3 22.69 -34.80 45.10
N MET A 4 22.36 -33.70 44.40
CA MET A 4 21.12 -33.40 43.63
C MET A 4 20.05 -32.54 44.31
N SER A 5 20.10 -31.23 44.06
CA SER A 5 18.90 -30.41 43.80
C SER A 5 19.29 -28.99 43.36
N SER A 6 19.92 -28.88 42.19
CA SER A 6 20.17 -27.60 41.52
C SER A 6 19.96 -27.78 40.02
N LEU A 7 18.69 -27.98 39.64
CA LEU A 7 18.25 -28.01 38.25
C LEU A 7 16.90 -27.30 38.14
N LEU A 8 16.87 -26.29 37.27
CA LEU A 8 15.71 -25.83 36.51
C LEU A 8 14.62 -25.06 37.29
N LEU A 9 14.92 -23.80 37.63
CA LEU A 9 13.91 -22.74 37.60
C LEU A 9 14.12 -21.95 36.31
N TYR A 10 13.74 -22.55 35.18
CA TYR A 10 13.26 -21.74 34.07
C TYR A 10 11.97 -21.08 34.55
N PRO A 11 11.77 -19.76 34.37
CA PRO A 11 10.47 -19.19 34.60
C PRO A 11 9.54 -19.84 33.57
N LEU A 12 8.70 -20.76 34.03
CA LEU A 12 7.52 -21.17 33.30
C LEU A 12 6.74 -19.89 33.06
N SER A 13 6.71 -19.42 31.82
CA SER A 13 5.80 -18.37 31.38
C SER A 13 4.40 -18.81 31.77
N VAL A 14 3.87 -18.20 32.83
CA VAL A 14 2.57 -18.55 33.39
C VAL A 14 1.55 -18.10 32.37
N TRP A 15 1.06 -19.04 31.54
CA TRP A 15 -0.14 -18.81 30.75
C TRP A 15 -1.24 -18.32 31.71
N PRO A 16 -2.08 -17.34 31.32
CA PRO A 16 -3.28 -17.06 32.09
C PRO A 16 -4.04 -18.38 32.28
N ALA A 17 -4.37 -18.71 33.54
CA ALA A 17 -4.87 -20.02 33.95
C ALA A 17 -6.30 -20.34 33.45
N ARG A 18 -6.82 -19.58 32.50
CA ARG A 18 -8.07 -19.83 31.79
C ARG A 18 -7.78 -19.70 30.31
N ALA A 19 -7.89 -20.80 29.59
CA ALA A 19 -7.97 -20.84 28.13
C ALA A 19 -9.45 -20.72 27.73
N SER A 20 -9.74 -20.43 26.47
CA SER A 20 -11.12 -20.45 26.01
C SER A 20 -11.69 -21.86 26.08
N GLU A 21 -12.77 -22.03 26.85
CA GLU A 21 -13.40 -23.34 27.04
C GLU A 21 -14.42 -23.62 25.93
N ARG A 22 -15.06 -22.55 25.40
CA ARG A 22 -16.14 -22.64 24.41
C ARG A 22 -16.07 -21.56 23.34
N VAL A 23 -16.28 -21.96 22.09
CA VAL A 23 -16.55 -21.10 20.93
C VAL A 23 -18.01 -21.26 20.52
N GLU A 24 -18.78 -20.20 20.59
CA GLU A 24 -20.14 -20.11 20.04
C GLU A 24 -20.12 -19.59 18.61
N VAL A 25 -20.63 -20.38 17.67
CA VAL A 25 -20.82 -19.93 16.29
C VAL A 25 -22.25 -19.43 16.13
N GLN A 26 -22.43 -18.14 15.88
CA GLN A 26 -23.74 -17.54 15.63
C GLN A 26 -23.99 -17.39 14.12
N ILE A 27 -25.13 -17.88 13.65
CA ILE A 27 -25.61 -17.70 12.27
C ILE A 27 -27.14 -17.59 12.23
N ASP A 28 -27.68 -16.56 11.59
CA ASP A 28 -29.13 -16.31 11.48
C ASP A 28 -29.88 -16.41 12.85
N GLY A 29 -29.23 -15.94 13.91
CA GLY A 29 -29.77 -15.99 15.29
C GLY A 29 -29.70 -17.37 15.98
N ILE A 30 -29.22 -18.41 15.30
CA ILE A 30 -28.90 -19.70 15.90
C ILE A 30 -27.50 -19.61 16.50
N VAL A 31 -27.33 -20.11 17.73
CA VAL A 31 -26.04 -20.17 18.43
C VAL A 31 -25.64 -21.63 18.62
N LEU A 32 -24.52 -22.02 18.03
CA LEU A 32 -23.96 -23.36 18.12
C LEU A 32 -22.76 -23.34 19.09
N PRO A 33 -22.88 -23.91 20.30
CA PRO A 33 -21.76 -24.00 21.22
C PRO A 33 -20.82 -25.12 20.78
N ILE A 34 -19.52 -24.82 20.69
CA ILE A 34 -18.47 -25.76 20.32
C ILE A 34 -17.40 -25.72 21.42
N SER A 35 -17.02 -26.87 21.96
CA SER A 35 -15.90 -26.95 22.91
C SER A 35 -14.57 -26.79 22.17
N VAL A 36 -13.67 -25.97 22.74
CA VAL A 36 -12.31 -25.80 22.20
C VAL A 36 -11.50 -27.08 22.31
N ASP A 37 -11.67 -27.84 23.40
CA ASP A 37 -11.03 -29.15 23.57
C ASP A 37 -11.49 -30.16 22.52
N GLU A 38 -12.79 -30.16 22.17
CA GLU A 38 -13.31 -31.02 21.11
C GLU A 38 -12.78 -30.62 19.72
N LEU A 39 -12.67 -29.30 19.45
CA LEU A 39 -12.02 -28.79 18.24
C LEU A 39 -10.54 -29.18 18.17
N SER A 40 -9.82 -29.04 19.27
CA SER A 40 -8.42 -29.39 19.38
C SER A 40 -8.21 -30.90 19.15
N ALA A 41 -9.04 -31.74 19.79
CA ALA A 41 -9.00 -33.18 19.59
C ALA A 41 -9.32 -33.58 18.14
N LEU A 42 -10.30 -32.92 17.51
CA LEU A 42 -10.65 -33.13 16.10
C LEU A 42 -9.48 -32.79 15.17
N VAL A 43 -8.83 -31.65 15.39
CA VAL A 43 -7.70 -31.16 14.59
C VAL A 43 -6.47 -32.05 14.76
N ARG A 44 -6.15 -32.45 15.99
CA ARG A 44 -4.94 -33.24 16.32
C ARG A 44 -5.08 -34.72 15.96
N TYR A 45 -6.25 -35.32 16.21
CA TYR A 45 -6.45 -36.78 16.10
C TYR A 45 -7.39 -37.21 14.96
N GLY A 46 -8.11 -36.28 14.32
CA GLY A 46 -9.05 -36.57 13.25
C GLY A 46 -10.36 -37.23 13.71
N SER A 47 -11.30 -37.42 12.77
CA SER A 47 -12.64 -37.97 13.05
C SER A 47 -12.76 -39.50 12.90
N ALA A 48 -11.65 -40.24 12.88
CA ALA A 48 -11.70 -41.70 12.76
C ALA A 48 -12.44 -42.31 13.96
N ASP A 49 -13.26 -43.36 13.75
CA ASP A 49 -14.19 -43.90 14.77
C ASP A 49 -13.53 -44.33 16.11
N ASN A 50 -12.21 -44.48 16.15
CA ASN A 50 -11.43 -44.82 17.34
C ASN A 50 -10.73 -43.62 18.00
N SER A 51 -10.94 -42.38 17.53
CA SER A 51 -10.34 -41.19 18.12
C SER A 51 -11.17 -40.67 19.32
N PRO A 52 -10.54 -39.98 20.29
CA PRO A 52 -11.26 -39.32 21.38
C PRO A 52 -12.32 -38.33 20.88
N ALA A 53 -12.09 -37.75 19.70
CA ALA A 53 -13.00 -36.80 19.06
C ALA A 53 -14.23 -37.47 18.41
N ALA A 54 -14.24 -38.78 18.14
CA ALA A 54 -15.30 -39.42 17.38
C ALA A 54 -16.65 -39.57 18.13
N ARG A 55 -16.66 -39.38 19.46
CA ARG A 55 -17.84 -39.57 20.33
C ARG A 55 -18.43 -38.26 20.85
N THR A 56 -18.01 -37.11 20.30
CA THR A 56 -18.48 -35.79 20.72
C THR A 56 -19.70 -35.33 19.94
N GLU A 57 -20.44 -34.35 20.47
CA GLU A 57 -21.52 -33.70 19.73
C GLU A 57 -20.97 -33.00 18.47
N LEU A 58 -19.79 -32.37 18.57
CA LEU A 58 -19.10 -31.77 17.43
C LEU A 58 -18.85 -32.77 16.30
N ALA A 59 -18.45 -34.00 16.60
CA ALA A 59 -18.26 -35.02 15.55
C ALA A 59 -19.58 -35.37 14.83
N THR A 60 -20.71 -35.28 15.51
CA THR A 60 -22.03 -35.47 14.89
C THR A 60 -22.37 -34.33 13.94
N TRP A 61 -22.12 -33.07 14.34
CA TRP A 61 -22.28 -31.90 13.47
C TRP A 61 -21.34 -31.95 12.26
N MET A 62 -20.07 -32.33 12.48
CA MET A 62 -19.10 -32.52 11.40
C MET A 62 -19.58 -33.56 10.39
N ARG A 63 -20.29 -34.61 10.81
CA ARG A 63 -20.87 -35.62 9.91
C ARG A 63 -21.95 -35.07 8.96
N LEU A 64 -22.50 -33.88 9.22
CA LEU A 64 -23.46 -33.23 8.33
C LEU A 64 -22.79 -32.43 7.21
N LEU A 65 -21.54 -32.01 7.40
CA LEU A 65 -20.76 -31.33 6.36
C LEU A 65 -20.32 -32.34 5.30
N ASP A 66 -20.20 -31.92 4.04
CA ASP A 66 -19.57 -32.76 3.02
C ASP A 66 -18.05 -32.94 3.30
N PRO A 67 -17.40 -33.99 2.77
CA PRO A 67 -15.99 -34.25 3.07
C PRO A 67 -15.04 -33.08 2.76
N ALA A 68 -15.28 -32.32 1.69
CA ALA A 68 -14.42 -31.20 1.31
C ALA A 68 -14.57 -30.03 2.30
N SER A 69 -15.78 -29.76 2.78
CA SER A 69 -16.02 -28.76 3.83
C SER A 69 -15.37 -29.13 5.17
N ARG A 70 -15.39 -30.42 5.55
CA ARG A 70 -14.73 -30.89 6.77
C ARG A 70 -13.21 -30.71 6.69
N ASP A 71 -12.62 -31.13 5.58
CA ASP A 71 -11.19 -30.98 5.33
C ASP A 71 -10.81 -29.49 5.28
N GLY A 72 -11.65 -28.66 4.66
CA GLY A 72 -11.48 -27.21 4.63
C GLY A 72 -11.41 -26.59 6.02
N LEU A 73 -12.35 -26.95 6.91
CA LEU A 73 -12.36 -26.43 8.29
C LEU A 73 -11.11 -26.86 9.08
N ILE A 74 -10.71 -28.13 8.99
CA ILE A 74 -9.51 -28.63 9.66
C ILE A 74 -8.26 -27.92 9.13
N ARG A 75 -8.17 -27.72 7.81
CA ARG A 75 -7.06 -26.97 7.20
C ARG A 75 -7.05 -25.52 7.68
N LEU A 76 -8.20 -24.87 7.77
CA LEU A 76 -8.30 -23.49 8.25
C LEU A 76 -7.84 -23.37 9.71
N LEU A 77 -8.25 -24.30 10.59
CA LEU A 77 -7.83 -24.30 12.00
C LEU A 77 -6.33 -24.55 12.18
N LYS A 78 -5.73 -25.35 11.29
CA LYS A 78 -4.27 -25.64 11.26
C LYS A 78 -3.45 -24.59 10.52
N ALA A 79 -4.07 -23.75 9.70
CA ALA A 79 -3.36 -22.84 8.84
C ALA A 79 -2.57 -21.84 9.70
N PRO A 80 -1.28 -21.60 9.40
CA PRO A 80 -0.52 -20.57 10.09
C PRO A 80 -1.12 -19.21 9.77
N VAL A 81 -1.71 -18.56 10.77
CA VAL A 81 -2.25 -17.19 10.67
C VAL A 81 -1.11 -16.19 10.74
N LEU A 82 -0.09 -16.47 11.55
CA LEU A 82 1.12 -15.66 11.68
C LEU A 82 2.36 -16.54 11.74
N THR A 83 3.49 -16.03 11.29
CA THR A 83 4.80 -16.64 11.52
C THR A 83 5.76 -15.60 12.05
N ARG A 84 6.77 -16.04 12.79
CA ARG A 84 7.74 -15.16 13.46
C ARG A 84 8.46 -14.21 12.49
N ARG A 85 8.60 -14.63 11.24
CA ARG A 85 9.24 -13.87 10.15
C ARG A 85 8.27 -13.57 9.01
N SER A 86 7.03 -13.16 9.34
CA SER A 86 6.06 -12.69 8.33
C SER A 86 5.83 -11.18 8.42
N LEU A 87 5.35 -10.62 7.30
CA LEU A 87 4.76 -9.28 7.26
C LEU A 87 3.65 -9.13 8.30
N GLY A 88 2.91 -10.20 8.59
CA GLY A 88 1.88 -10.22 9.63
C GLY A 88 2.42 -9.92 11.03
N ARG A 89 3.58 -10.49 11.42
CA ARG A 89 4.24 -10.12 12.69
C ARG A 89 4.66 -8.65 12.69
N GLN A 90 5.18 -8.13 11.59
CA GLN A 90 5.57 -6.72 11.53
C GLN A 90 4.37 -5.77 11.59
N LEU A 91 3.27 -6.15 10.95
CA LEU A 91 2.01 -5.42 11.01
C LEU A 91 1.50 -5.32 12.45
N LEU A 92 1.63 -6.38 13.26
CA LEU A 92 1.28 -6.35 14.69
C LEU A 92 2.05 -5.28 15.49
N GLY A 93 3.30 -4.99 15.11
CA GLY A 93 4.13 -3.96 15.76
C GLY A 93 3.94 -2.55 15.20
N SER A 94 3.00 -2.36 14.26
CA SER A 94 2.71 -1.08 13.59
C SER A 94 1.42 -0.44 14.09
N TRP A 95 1.19 0.83 13.73
CA TRP A 95 -0.08 1.50 13.99
C TRP A 95 -1.29 0.75 13.42
N GLY A 96 -1.15 0.11 12.25
CA GLY A 96 -2.22 -0.62 11.57
C GLY A 96 -2.75 -1.84 12.33
N ALA A 97 -2.01 -2.36 13.33
CA ALA A 97 -2.44 -3.52 14.12
C ALA A 97 -3.76 -3.26 14.85
N GLY A 98 -3.87 -2.14 15.55
CA GLY A 98 -5.02 -1.79 16.38
C GLY A 98 -6.31 -1.77 15.56
N PRO A 99 -6.42 -0.91 14.53
CA PRO A 99 -7.64 -0.84 13.72
C PRO A 99 -7.99 -2.16 13.01
N LEU A 100 -6.99 -2.95 12.59
CA LEU A 100 -7.26 -4.25 11.98
C LEU A 100 -7.83 -5.25 13.00
N LEU A 101 -7.26 -5.29 14.20
CA LEU A 101 -7.75 -6.12 15.30
C LEU A 101 -9.13 -5.65 15.79
N ASP A 102 -9.39 -4.34 15.83
CA ASP A 102 -10.70 -3.78 16.15
C ASP A 102 -11.76 -4.20 15.12
N ALA A 103 -11.41 -4.15 13.83
CA ALA A 103 -12.29 -4.61 12.75
C ALA A 103 -12.55 -6.13 12.82
N LEU A 104 -11.54 -6.92 13.22
CA LEU A 104 -11.73 -8.36 13.50
C LEU A 104 -12.57 -8.59 14.77
N GLY A 105 -12.47 -7.71 15.77
CA GLY A 105 -13.30 -7.73 16.97
C GLY A 105 -14.78 -7.44 16.74
N GLU A 106 -15.17 -6.92 15.56
CA GLU A 106 -16.56 -6.89 15.13
C GLU A 106 -17.10 -8.28 14.78
N LEU A 107 -16.21 -9.21 14.41
CA LEU A 107 -16.54 -10.59 14.03
C LEU A 107 -16.49 -11.53 15.24
N ILE A 108 -15.75 -11.16 16.29
CA ILE A 108 -15.50 -11.99 17.49
C ILE A 108 -15.91 -11.22 18.74
N ARG A 109 -16.92 -11.74 19.44
CA ARG A 109 -17.39 -11.24 20.73
C ARG A 109 -16.89 -12.12 21.86
N VAL A 110 -16.80 -11.55 23.06
CA VAL A 110 -16.49 -12.25 24.31
C VAL A 110 -17.70 -12.23 25.24
N ASP A 111 -17.55 -12.84 26.41
CA ASP A 111 -18.50 -12.88 27.54
C ASP A 111 -19.52 -11.72 27.55
N GLN A 112 -20.81 -12.05 27.74
CA GLN A 112 -21.93 -11.09 27.73
C GLN A 112 -22.16 -10.30 26.42
N GLY A 113 -21.43 -10.63 25.35
CA GLY A 113 -21.61 -10.05 24.01
C GLY A 113 -20.79 -8.79 23.74
N GLU A 114 -19.80 -8.50 24.59
CA GLU A 114 -18.83 -7.42 24.41
C GLU A 114 -17.84 -7.74 23.28
N ARG A 115 -17.16 -6.72 22.75
CA ARG A 115 -16.10 -6.92 21.76
C ARG A 115 -14.84 -7.45 22.43
N ILE A 116 -14.13 -8.34 21.74
CA ILE A 116 -12.81 -8.77 22.22
C ILE A 116 -11.86 -7.56 22.28
N ASN A 117 -11.09 -7.47 23.36
CA ASN A 117 -10.12 -6.40 23.52
C ASN A 117 -8.92 -6.62 22.57
N SER A 118 -8.75 -5.74 21.60
CA SER A 118 -7.67 -5.82 20.61
C SER A 118 -6.26 -5.83 21.22
N ALA A 119 -6.04 -5.15 22.35
CA ALA A 119 -4.74 -5.19 23.04
C ALA A 119 -4.47 -6.55 23.69
N LEU A 120 -5.52 -7.25 24.14
CA LEU A 120 -5.41 -8.62 24.63
C LEU A 120 -5.11 -9.60 23.49
N VAL A 121 -5.81 -9.47 22.35
CA VAL A 121 -5.53 -10.30 21.18
C VAL A 121 -4.10 -10.10 20.72
N LEU A 122 -3.66 -8.83 20.63
CA LEU A 122 -2.28 -8.50 20.29
C LEU A 122 -1.31 -9.20 21.24
N SER A 123 -1.43 -9.01 22.55
CA SER A 123 -0.48 -9.59 23.52
C SER A 123 -0.42 -11.12 23.45
N VAL A 124 -1.56 -11.79 23.24
CA VAL A 124 -1.61 -13.25 23.04
C VAL A 124 -0.86 -13.66 21.79
N LEU A 125 -1.07 -12.96 20.66
CA LEU A 125 -0.35 -13.24 19.41
C LEU A 125 1.16 -13.02 19.55
N GLU A 126 1.58 -11.98 20.27
CA GLU A 126 3.00 -11.71 20.53
C GLU A 126 3.63 -12.83 21.37
N GLN A 127 2.97 -13.20 22.47
CA GLN A 127 3.42 -14.27 23.35
C GLN A 127 3.54 -15.61 22.62
N LEU A 128 2.55 -15.96 21.78
CA LEU A 128 2.62 -17.16 20.96
C LEU A 128 3.81 -17.09 20.00
N LEU A 129 4.05 -15.96 19.33
CA LEU A 129 5.19 -15.83 18.40
C LEU A 129 6.56 -15.88 19.08
N GLU A 130 6.66 -15.54 20.36
CA GLU A 130 7.88 -15.77 21.16
C GLU A 130 8.14 -17.26 21.40
N GLN A 131 7.08 -18.06 21.56
CA GLN A 131 7.16 -19.47 21.93
C GLN A 131 7.26 -20.41 20.72
N GLN A 132 6.64 -20.04 19.59
CA GLN A 132 6.54 -20.88 18.39
C GLN A 132 6.89 -20.11 17.10
N GLU A 133 7.34 -20.83 16.08
CA GLU A 133 7.72 -20.23 14.79
C GLU A 133 6.50 -19.84 13.94
N SER A 134 5.39 -20.56 14.09
CA SER A 134 4.12 -20.32 13.41
C SER A 134 2.97 -20.42 14.40
N VAL A 135 1.99 -19.52 14.30
CA VAL A 135 0.78 -19.47 15.11
C VAL A 135 -0.42 -19.80 14.24
N SER A 136 -1.13 -20.88 14.57
CA SER A 136 -2.36 -21.29 13.89
C SER A 136 -3.61 -20.66 14.52
N THR A 137 -4.75 -20.73 13.83
CA THR A 137 -6.02 -20.25 14.40
C THR A 137 -6.37 -21.01 15.69
N LEU A 138 -6.09 -22.31 15.74
CA LEU A 138 -6.33 -23.12 16.94
C LEU A 138 -5.46 -22.64 18.12
N ASP A 139 -4.18 -22.33 17.89
CA ASP A 139 -3.28 -21.85 18.96
C ASP A 139 -3.80 -20.55 19.58
N VAL A 140 -4.36 -19.64 18.76
CA VAL A 140 -4.97 -18.40 19.25
C VAL A 140 -6.20 -18.68 20.09
N LEU A 141 -7.08 -19.57 19.63
CA LEU A 141 -8.29 -19.95 20.37
C LEU A 141 -7.96 -20.60 21.72
N GLU A 142 -6.93 -21.46 21.76
CA GLU A 142 -6.45 -22.12 22.99
C GLU A 142 -5.78 -21.13 23.96
N ALA A 143 -5.17 -20.04 23.47
CA ALA A 143 -4.42 -19.10 24.31
C ALA A 143 -5.23 -17.87 24.77
N LEU A 144 -6.37 -17.57 24.15
CA LEU A 144 -7.23 -16.46 24.57
C LEU A 144 -7.87 -16.72 25.93
N PRO A 145 -7.81 -15.78 26.90
CA PRO A 145 -8.22 -16.05 28.28
C PRO A 145 -9.72 -15.90 28.57
N ASN A 146 -10.56 -15.96 27.54
CA ASN A 146 -12.01 -15.74 27.66
C ASN A 146 -12.74 -17.07 27.78
N GLU A 147 -13.59 -17.24 28.79
CA GLU A 147 -14.36 -18.47 29.00
C GLU A 147 -15.20 -18.84 27.75
N GLN A 148 -15.79 -17.80 27.13
CA GLN A 148 -16.62 -17.95 25.96
C GLN A 148 -16.25 -16.93 24.87
N LEU A 149 -15.95 -17.45 23.67
CA LEU A 149 -15.78 -16.65 22.45
C LEU A 149 -16.99 -16.86 21.55
N ARG A 150 -17.58 -15.80 21.01
CA ARG A 150 -18.67 -15.90 20.03
C ARG A 150 -18.22 -15.37 18.68
N LEU A 151 -18.26 -16.23 17.66
CA LEU A 151 -18.00 -15.89 16.28
C LEU A 151 -19.31 -15.53 15.56
N ASP A 152 -19.42 -14.30 15.08
CA ASP A 152 -20.60 -13.76 14.39
C ASP A 152 -20.48 -13.97 12.88
N LEU A 153 -21.08 -15.05 12.35
CA LEU A 153 -21.06 -15.33 10.91
C LEU A 153 -21.92 -14.34 10.11
N ASP A 154 -22.92 -13.72 10.71
CA ASP A 154 -23.74 -12.69 10.05
C ASP A 154 -22.89 -11.44 9.79
N ALA A 155 -22.03 -11.06 10.74
CA ALA A 155 -21.03 -10.00 10.58
C ALA A 155 -20.00 -10.36 9.50
N LEU A 156 -19.52 -11.60 9.48
CA LEU A 156 -18.59 -12.08 8.44
C LEU A 156 -19.20 -12.02 7.04
N LEU A 157 -20.47 -12.45 6.89
CA LEU A 157 -21.20 -12.36 5.63
C LEU A 157 -21.39 -10.90 5.18
N LYS A 158 -21.65 -9.97 6.11
CA LYS A 158 -21.71 -8.54 5.82
C LYS A 158 -20.35 -8.02 5.31
N ALA A 159 -19.24 -8.38 5.96
CA ALA A 159 -17.90 -8.01 5.52
C ALA A 159 -17.58 -8.57 4.12
N ALA A 160 -17.83 -9.86 3.90
CA ALA A 160 -17.67 -10.50 2.58
C ALA A 160 -18.54 -9.83 1.50
N SER A 161 -19.76 -9.41 1.84
CA SER A 161 -20.64 -8.69 0.91
C SER A 161 -20.09 -7.30 0.55
N ARG A 162 -19.45 -6.59 1.50
CA ARG A 162 -18.79 -5.30 1.26
C ARG A 162 -17.63 -5.50 0.30
N TRP A 163 -16.74 -6.44 0.59
CA TRP A 163 -15.61 -6.76 -0.27
C TRP A 163 -16.03 -7.15 -1.69
N ARG A 164 -17.06 -8.00 -1.83
CA ARG A 164 -17.62 -8.35 -3.15
C ARG A 164 -18.16 -7.14 -3.91
N ARG A 165 -18.73 -6.14 -3.22
CA ARG A 165 -19.18 -4.90 -3.86
C ARG A 165 -17.99 -4.08 -4.37
N GLU A 166 -16.92 -3.96 -3.58
CA GLU A 166 -15.71 -3.25 -4.01
C GLU A 166 -15.06 -3.88 -5.25
N LEU A 167 -14.90 -5.21 -5.24
CA LEU A 167 -14.41 -5.95 -6.41
C LEU A 167 -15.29 -5.73 -7.65
N LYS A 168 -16.62 -5.69 -7.48
CA LYS A 168 -17.54 -5.38 -8.58
C LYS A 168 -17.39 -3.94 -9.09
N ARG A 169 -17.14 -2.96 -8.21
CA ARG A 169 -16.87 -1.56 -8.62
C ARG A 169 -15.61 -1.49 -9.48
N HIS A 170 -14.54 -2.16 -9.07
CA HIS A 170 -13.28 -2.23 -9.83
C HIS A 170 -13.47 -2.94 -11.18
N GLN A 171 -14.15 -4.08 -11.21
CA GLN A 171 -14.50 -4.79 -12.45
C GLN A 171 -15.35 -3.93 -13.39
N SER A 172 -16.29 -3.16 -12.84
CA SER A 172 -17.15 -2.23 -13.60
C SER A 172 -16.33 -1.11 -14.22
N LEU A 173 -15.37 -0.53 -13.49
CA LEU A 173 -14.44 0.46 -14.03
C LEU A 173 -13.66 -0.11 -15.22
N THR A 174 -12.99 -1.25 -15.03
CA THR A 174 -12.19 -1.89 -16.10
C THR A 174 -13.06 -2.24 -17.31
N ALA A 175 -14.25 -2.79 -17.11
CA ALA A 175 -15.16 -3.11 -18.20
C ALA A 175 -15.65 -1.87 -18.98
N LYS A 176 -15.90 -0.74 -18.30
CA LYS A 176 -16.28 0.52 -18.95
C LYS A 176 -15.12 1.09 -19.77
N LEU A 177 -13.92 1.14 -19.18
CA LEU A 177 -12.72 1.63 -19.84
C LEU A 177 -12.33 0.77 -21.05
N GLY A 178 -12.44 -0.56 -20.93
CA GLY A 178 -12.17 -1.53 -21.99
C GLY A 178 -13.11 -1.41 -23.20
N LYS A 179 -14.38 -1.01 -22.98
CA LYS A 179 -15.37 -0.83 -24.05
C LYS A 179 -15.22 0.46 -24.86
N ALA A 180 -14.46 1.44 -24.36
CA ALA A 180 -14.31 2.71 -25.07
C ALA A 180 -13.57 2.53 -26.42
N PRO A 181 -13.91 3.25 -27.50
CA PRO A 181 -13.13 3.19 -28.72
C PRO A 181 -11.72 3.73 -28.45
N ALA A 182 -10.69 2.94 -28.76
CA ALA A 182 -9.30 3.35 -28.58
C ALA A 182 -8.60 3.66 -29.90
N GLN A 183 -7.76 4.68 -29.84
CA GLN A 183 -6.88 5.09 -30.93
C GLN A 183 -5.58 4.29 -30.83
N MET A 184 -5.10 3.79 -31.97
CA MET A 184 -3.79 3.15 -32.01
C MET A 184 -2.71 4.22 -31.81
N GLN A 185 -1.84 4.00 -30.83
CA GLN A 185 -0.76 4.92 -30.50
C GLN A 185 0.54 4.13 -30.41
N GLY A 186 1.49 4.46 -31.27
CA GLY A 186 2.83 3.90 -31.20
C GLY A 186 3.54 4.34 -29.93
N ILE A 187 4.08 3.38 -29.20
CA ILE A 187 4.97 3.61 -28.07
C ILE A 187 6.38 3.32 -28.56
N ALA A 188 7.18 4.36 -28.74
CA ALA A 188 8.56 4.23 -29.18
C ALA A 188 9.37 3.51 -28.08
N ILE A 189 10.00 2.41 -28.45
CA ILE A 189 10.94 1.69 -27.59
C ILE A 189 12.24 2.50 -27.62
N GLN A 190 12.41 3.42 -26.67
CA GLN A 190 13.73 3.99 -26.38
C GLN A 190 14.49 2.99 -25.49
N GLU A 191 14.84 1.85 -26.07
CA GLU A 191 15.80 0.92 -25.47
C GLU A 191 17.20 1.50 -25.64
N ASP A 192 17.89 1.65 -24.50
CA ASP A 192 19.33 1.85 -24.33
C ASP A 192 20.09 2.47 -25.51
N LEU A 193 20.22 3.79 -25.45
CA LEU A 193 21.36 4.43 -26.10
C LEU A 193 22.62 4.11 -25.27
N PRO A 194 23.69 3.53 -25.87
CA PRO A 194 24.93 3.15 -25.17
C PRO A 194 25.75 4.35 -24.65
N GLN A 195 25.20 5.56 -24.66
CA GLN A 195 25.82 6.79 -24.15
C GLN A 195 24.92 7.53 -23.14
N ALA A 196 23.95 6.85 -22.50
CA ALA A 196 23.23 7.47 -21.40
C ALA A 196 24.21 7.83 -20.28
N ARG A 197 24.31 9.13 -19.95
CA ARG A 197 25.15 9.60 -18.85
C ARG A 197 24.71 8.94 -17.54
N LEU A 198 25.69 8.51 -16.76
CA LEU A 198 25.48 8.07 -15.38
C LEU A 198 25.01 9.25 -14.52
N PRO A 199 24.25 8.98 -13.44
CA PRO A 199 23.88 10.02 -12.49
C PRO A 199 25.11 10.63 -11.82
N GLN A 200 25.03 11.90 -11.50
CA GLN A 200 25.98 12.57 -10.61
C GLN A 200 25.41 12.56 -9.19
N PHE A 201 26.23 12.31 -8.19
CA PHE A 201 25.77 12.26 -6.80
C PHE A 201 26.10 13.55 -6.06
N THR A 202 25.17 13.99 -5.22
CA THR A 202 25.35 15.09 -4.28
C THR A 202 24.90 14.64 -2.90
N ALA A 203 25.77 14.79 -1.92
CA ALA A 203 25.48 14.55 -0.52
C ALA A 203 25.12 15.87 0.16
N LEU A 204 23.89 15.97 0.69
CA LEU A 204 23.41 17.16 1.39
C LEU A 204 23.43 16.91 2.90
N ALA A 205 24.28 17.64 3.62
CA ALA A 205 24.24 17.64 5.08
C ALA A 205 22.99 18.40 5.55
N VAL A 206 22.09 17.70 6.25
CA VAL A 206 20.79 18.25 6.70
C VAL A 206 20.59 17.96 8.18
N PRO A 207 19.94 18.86 8.94
CA PRO A 207 19.90 18.76 10.40
C PRO A 207 19.02 17.62 10.93
N HIS A 208 18.09 17.09 10.12
CA HIS A 208 17.17 16.02 10.52
C HIS A 208 17.69 14.61 10.22
N ARG A 209 18.91 14.48 9.66
CA ARG A 209 19.53 13.19 9.32
C ARG A 209 20.92 13.06 9.93
N ASP A 210 21.26 11.87 10.42
CA ASP A 210 22.61 11.58 10.93
C ASP A 210 23.65 11.43 9.80
N GLN A 211 23.20 10.94 8.63
CA GLN A 211 24.01 10.82 7.42
C GLN A 211 23.54 11.82 6.37
N PRO A 212 24.44 12.34 5.51
CA PRO A 212 24.04 13.23 4.43
C PRO A 212 23.00 12.60 3.49
N LEU A 213 21.96 13.36 3.20
CA LEU A 213 20.90 12.99 2.26
C LEU A 213 21.50 12.85 0.85
N GLN A 214 21.33 11.68 0.23
CA GLN A 214 21.83 11.43 -1.12
C GLN A 214 20.83 11.90 -2.16
N VAL A 215 21.33 12.68 -3.12
CA VAL A 215 20.56 13.16 -4.27
C VAL A 215 21.31 12.81 -5.54
N GLU A 216 20.67 12.04 -6.42
CA GLU A 216 21.15 11.79 -7.76
C GLU A 216 20.71 12.91 -8.71
N ARG A 217 21.61 13.35 -9.58
CA ARG A 217 21.36 14.39 -10.58
C ARG A 217 21.57 13.83 -11.98
N TRP A 218 20.55 13.97 -12.81
CA TRP A 218 20.53 13.56 -14.21
C TRP A 218 20.47 14.81 -15.08
N ILE A 219 21.61 15.22 -15.63
CA ILE A 219 21.76 16.49 -16.33
C ILE A 219 21.83 16.29 -17.85
N PRO A 220 20.89 16.86 -18.62
CA PRO A 220 20.85 16.72 -20.07
C PRO A 220 22.01 17.48 -20.75
N ASN A 221 22.36 17.08 -21.97
CA ASN A 221 23.34 17.82 -22.78
C ASN A 221 22.87 19.23 -23.13
N ARG A 222 21.56 19.37 -23.33
CA ARG A 222 20.92 20.64 -23.68
C ARG A 222 19.69 20.80 -22.81
N VAL A 223 19.82 21.64 -21.79
CA VAL A 223 18.70 22.02 -20.92
C VAL A 223 17.67 22.78 -21.74
N ARG A 224 16.39 22.49 -21.49
CA ARG A 224 15.27 23.17 -22.14
C ARG A 224 15.18 24.64 -21.75
N LYS A 225 14.58 25.43 -22.64
CA LYS A 225 14.40 26.88 -22.44
C LYS A 225 13.33 27.23 -21.42
N ASP A 226 12.45 26.28 -21.06
CA ASP A 226 11.42 26.46 -20.05
C ASP A 226 11.99 26.53 -18.62
N ARG A 227 13.29 26.24 -18.43
CA ARG A 227 14.00 26.29 -17.14
C ARG A 227 13.30 25.47 -16.05
N THR A 228 12.57 24.43 -16.46
CA THR A 228 11.93 23.49 -15.54
C THR A 228 12.87 22.35 -15.20
N TRP A 229 12.96 21.99 -13.92
CA TRP A 229 13.61 20.76 -13.45
C TRP A 229 12.62 19.88 -12.72
N ILE A 230 12.98 18.61 -12.52
CA ILE A 230 12.09 17.59 -11.99
C ILE A 230 12.68 17.03 -10.69
N LEU A 231 11.90 17.05 -9.62
CA LEU A 231 12.22 16.34 -8.38
C LEU A 231 11.42 15.04 -8.33
N LEU A 232 12.10 13.90 -8.40
CA LEU A 232 11.49 12.58 -8.37
C LEU A 232 11.70 11.91 -7.01
N MET A 233 10.61 11.41 -6.43
CA MET A 233 10.56 10.80 -5.11
C MET A 233 10.02 9.35 -5.18
N PRO A 234 10.83 8.34 -4.83
CA PRO A 234 10.38 6.95 -4.70
C PRO A 234 9.29 6.75 -3.64
N GLY A 235 8.57 5.64 -3.69
CA GLY A 235 7.57 5.27 -2.66
C GLY A 235 8.18 4.72 -1.36
N LEU A 236 7.33 4.12 -0.51
CA LEU A 236 7.79 3.38 0.66
C LEU A 236 8.56 2.13 0.21
N GLY A 237 9.76 1.95 0.76
CA GLY A 237 10.71 0.91 0.38
C GLY A 237 11.46 1.20 -0.91
N GLY A 238 11.07 2.21 -1.70
CA GLY A 238 11.67 2.48 -3.00
C GLY A 238 13.07 3.09 -2.90
N GLU A 239 13.90 2.79 -3.89
CA GLU A 239 15.24 3.35 -4.07
C GLU A 239 15.31 4.21 -5.35
N PRO A 240 16.29 5.12 -5.47
CA PRO A 240 16.49 5.88 -6.70
C PRO A 240 16.66 5.04 -7.97
N ASN A 241 17.39 3.91 -7.89
CA ASN A 241 17.63 2.99 -9.01
C ASN A 241 16.34 2.51 -9.70
N HIS A 242 15.26 2.30 -8.94
CA HIS A 242 13.96 1.84 -9.43
C HIS A 242 13.34 2.78 -10.47
N PHE A 243 13.74 4.05 -10.46
CA PHE A 243 13.22 5.11 -11.33
C PHE A 243 14.26 5.66 -12.31
N HIS A 244 15.44 5.05 -12.42
CA HIS A 244 16.46 5.47 -13.38
C HIS A 244 15.94 5.45 -14.83
N TRP A 245 15.05 4.52 -15.19
CA TRP A 245 14.43 4.48 -16.51
C TRP A 245 13.62 5.76 -16.81
N LEU A 246 12.93 6.30 -15.81
CA LEU A 246 12.13 7.51 -15.94
C LEU A 246 13.02 8.75 -15.93
N ALA A 247 14.02 8.78 -15.04
CA ALA A 247 15.03 9.84 -15.01
C ALA A 247 15.76 9.98 -16.34
N ARG A 248 16.16 8.85 -16.95
CA ARG A 248 16.76 8.80 -18.29
C ARG A 248 15.82 9.35 -19.37
N ALA A 249 14.57 8.91 -19.39
CA ALA A 249 13.60 9.38 -20.39
C ALA A 249 13.38 10.92 -20.31
N LEU A 250 13.27 11.46 -19.10
CA LEU A 250 13.07 12.89 -18.87
C LEU A 250 14.33 13.72 -19.19
N MET A 251 15.50 13.22 -18.80
CA MET A 251 16.79 13.82 -19.17
C MET A 251 16.98 13.83 -20.68
N GLN A 252 16.66 12.75 -21.39
CA GLN A 252 16.73 12.72 -22.86
C GLN A 252 15.78 13.72 -23.52
N ALA A 253 14.60 13.95 -22.92
CA ALA A 253 13.68 14.97 -23.37
C ALA A 253 14.11 16.42 -23.00
N GLY A 254 15.20 16.57 -22.24
CA GLY A 254 15.90 17.82 -21.97
C GLY A 254 15.64 18.46 -20.60
N TRP A 255 14.94 17.77 -19.70
CA TRP A 255 14.73 18.25 -18.33
C TRP A 255 15.81 17.70 -17.38
N PRO A 256 16.47 18.55 -16.58
CA PRO A 256 17.25 18.10 -15.44
C PRO A 256 16.37 17.37 -14.42
N VAL A 257 16.86 16.26 -13.87
CA VAL A 257 16.13 15.48 -12.85
C VAL A 257 16.99 15.32 -11.60
N ALA A 258 16.39 15.57 -10.44
CA ALA A 258 16.91 15.18 -9.14
C ALA A 258 16.12 13.95 -8.65
N LEU A 259 16.80 12.88 -8.25
CA LEU A 259 16.19 11.75 -7.54
C LEU A 259 16.68 11.78 -6.09
N VAL A 260 15.74 11.78 -5.15
CA VAL A 260 16.05 11.79 -3.72
C VAL A 260 15.82 10.41 -3.11
N GLU A 261 16.78 9.94 -2.35
CA GLU A 261 16.59 8.81 -1.44
C GLU A 261 15.98 9.30 -0.13
N HIS A 262 15.10 8.52 0.49
CA HIS A 262 14.42 8.92 1.73
C HIS A 262 14.71 7.93 2.88
N PRO A 263 15.85 8.10 3.59
CA PRO A 263 16.23 7.22 4.68
C PRO A 263 15.12 7.02 5.72
N GLY A 264 15.00 5.81 6.27
CA GLY A 264 13.91 5.47 7.21
C GLY A 264 12.55 5.15 6.54
N SER A 265 12.46 5.31 5.22
CA SER A 265 11.33 4.83 4.40
C SER A 265 11.80 4.19 3.08
N ASP A 266 13.10 3.93 2.96
CA ASP A 266 13.80 3.33 1.84
C ASP A 266 13.82 1.79 1.95
N ALA A 267 14.47 1.11 1.00
CA ALA A 267 14.56 -0.35 1.02
C ALA A 267 15.27 -0.87 2.26
N ALA A 268 16.28 -0.16 2.77
CA ALA A 268 16.97 -0.51 4.01
C ALA A 268 16.03 -0.51 5.22
N ALA A 269 15.16 0.50 5.33
CA ALA A 269 14.14 0.56 6.38
C ALA A 269 13.10 -0.55 6.24
N VAL A 270 12.62 -0.84 5.04
CA VAL A 270 11.65 -1.94 4.83
C VAL A 270 12.30 -3.31 5.05
N LYS A 271 13.58 -3.50 4.69
CA LYS A 271 14.33 -4.72 5.02
C LYS A 271 14.48 -4.88 6.53
N ALA A 272 14.83 -3.80 7.24
CA ALA A 272 14.90 -3.80 8.71
C ALA A 272 13.54 -4.12 9.35
N LEU A 273 12.45 -3.61 8.76
CA LEU A 273 11.09 -3.97 9.14
C LEU A 273 10.84 -5.46 8.97
N LEU A 274 11.04 -6.03 7.78
CA LEU A 274 10.77 -7.44 7.51
C LEU A 274 11.59 -8.39 8.40
N GLU A 275 12.83 -8.01 8.71
CA GLU A 275 13.72 -8.74 9.62
C GLU A 275 13.38 -8.54 11.11
N GLY A 276 12.42 -7.67 11.45
CA GLY A 276 12.00 -7.39 12.82
C GLY A 276 13.01 -6.59 13.63
N ARG A 277 13.94 -5.91 12.96
CA ARG A 277 14.93 -5.05 13.61
C ARG A 277 14.36 -3.68 13.99
N GLN A 278 13.32 -3.22 13.31
CA GLN A 278 12.68 -1.92 13.53
C GLN A 278 11.20 -1.98 13.13
N SER A 279 10.33 -1.24 13.80
CA SER A 279 8.94 -1.04 13.35
C SER A 279 8.86 0.12 12.34
N PHE A 280 7.80 0.11 11.52
CA PHE A 280 7.54 1.21 10.60
C PHE A 280 6.58 2.22 11.24
N ASN A 281 6.96 3.50 11.18
CA ASN A 281 6.14 4.62 11.61
C ASN A 281 5.92 5.54 10.40
N GLY A 282 4.75 5.44 9.78
CA GLY A 282 4.38 6.21 8.61
C GLY A 282 4.33 7.72 8.87
N ALA A 283 3.95 8.11 10.09
CA ALA A 283 3.88 9.52 10.48
C ALA A 283 5.27 10.17 10.53
N GLU A 284 6.22 9.50 11.18
CA GLU A 284 7.63 9.93 11.22
C GLU A 284 8.25 9.89 9.83
N ALA A 285 8.03 8.81 9.06
CA ALA A 285 8.49 8.70 7.69
C ALA A 285 8.02 9.88 6.84
N LEU A 286 6.74 10.28 6.92
CA LEU A 286 6.24 11.42 6.16
C LEU A 286 6.89 12.75 6.59
N GLN A 287 7.07 12.98 7.90
CA GLN A 287 7.72 14.20 8.39
C GLN A 287 9.16 14.31 7.88
N GLN A 288 9.92 13.21 7.94
CA GLN A 288 11.29 13.15 7.44
C GLN A 288 11.33 13.40 5.93
N ARG A 289 10.42 12.81 5.16
CA ARG A 289 10.31 13.03 3.71
C ARG A 289 9.98 14.48 3.34
N LEU A 290 9.10 15.13 4.08
CA LEU A 290 8.80 16.55 3.89
C LEU A 290 10.03 17.43 4.17
N ALA A 291 10.81 17.09 5.19
CA ALA A 291 12.07 17.78 5.51
C ALA A 291 13.15 17.53 4.45
N ASP A 292 13.27 16.31 3.93
CA ASP A 292 14.18 15.98 2.82
C ASP A 292 13.84 16.80 1.58
N VAL A 293 12.56 16.86 1.18
CA VAL A 293 12.12 17.65 0.02
C VAL A 293 12.42 19.13 0.22
N ALA A 294 12.14 19.68 1.41
CA ALA A 294 12.47 21.07 1.71
C ALA A 294 13.97 21.35 1.56
N ALA A 295 14.83 20.46 2.08
CA ALA A 295 16.28 20.59 1.97
C ALA A 295 16.79 20.48 0.53
N VAL A 296 16.22 19.60 -0.30
CA VAL A 296 16.58 19.50 -1.73
C VAL A 296 16.21 20.76 -2.49
N LEU A 297 15.01 21.30 -2.23
CA LEU A 297 14.54 22.55 -2.85
C LEU A 297 15.40 23.74 -2.42
N GLU A 298 15.75 23.86 -1.14
CA GLU A 298 16.64 24.90 -0.62
C GLU A 298 18.06 24.77 -1.19
N ALA A 299 18.62 23.55 -1.27
CA ALA A 299 19.93 23.30 -1.84
C ALA A 299 19.99 23.71 -3.32
N GLN A 300 18.91 23.49 -4.08
CA GLN A 300 18.82 23.94 -5.47
C GLN A 300 18.77 25.47 -5.57
N GLN A 301 17.94 26.12 -4.75
CA GLN A 301 17.81 27.59 -4.73
C GLN A 301 19.11 28.30 -4.32
N THR A 302 19.87 27.71 -3.39
CA THR A 302 21.13 28.27 -2.89
C THR A 302 22.36 27.86 -3.73
N GLY A 303 22.18 27.02 -4.75
CA GLY A 303 23.24 26.56 -5.65
C GLY A 303 24.12 25.43 -5.10
N HIS A 304 23.80 24.86 -3.93
CA HIS A 304 24.46 23.68 -3.39
C HIS A 304 24.11 22.38 -4.13
N LEU A 305 22.95 22.36 -4.79
CA LEU A 305 22.53 21.32 -5.72
C LEU A 305 22.57 21.90 -7.14
N ASP A 306 23.64 21.60 -7.88
CA ASP A 306 23.84 22.10 -9.26
C ASP A 306 22.87 21.41 -10.23
N ILE A 307 21.64 21.93 -10.26
CA ILE A 307 20.55 21.61 -11.18
C ILE A 307 20.05 22.93 -11.76
N GLN A 308 20.15 23.04 -13.09
CA GLN A 308 19.74 24.24 -13.83
C GLN A 308 18.21 24.33 -13.91
N GLY A 309 17.63 25.39 -13.36
CA GLY A 309 16.20 25.66 -13.48
C GLY A 309 15.70 26.61 -12.40
N ASP A 310 14.55 27.24 -12.67
CA ASP A 310 13.87 28.16 -11.73
C ASP A 310 12.47 27.66 -11.38
N GLU A 311 11.92 26.75 -12.19
CA GLU A 311 10.63 26.12 -11.98
C GLU A 311 10.81 24.62 -11.71
N VAL A 312 9.97 24.05 -10.85
CA VAL A 312 10.05 22.64 -10.44
C VAL A 312 8.75 21.91 -10.73
N VAL A 313 8.88 20.67 -11.22
CA VAL A 313 7.80 19.69 -11.22
C VAL A 313 8.12 18.63 -10.19
N LEU A 314 7.16 18.37 -9.30
CA LEU A 314 7.28 17.30 -8.30
C LEU A 314 6.69 16.02 -8.89
N VAL A 315 7.47 14.95 -8.91
CA VAL A 315 7.05 13.62 -9.37
C VAL A 315 7.25 12.65 -8.21
N GLY A 316 6.24 11.85 -7.89
CA GLY A 316 6.37 10.86 -6.83
C GLY A 316 5.65 9.56 -7.15
N HIS A 317 6.13 8.46 -6.56
CA HIS A 317 5.43 7.17 -6.57
C HIS A 317 4.86 6.88 -5.19
N SER A 318 3.62 6.39 -5.11
CA SER A 318 2.97 5.94 -3.87
C SER A 318 3.11 6.99 -2.75
N LEU A 319 3.84 6.70 -1.67
CA LEU A 319 4.10 7.65 -0.58
C LEU A 319 4.82 8.93 -1.06
N GLY A 320 5.73 8.83 -2.02
CA GLY A 320 6.36 9.99 -2.67
C GLY A 320 5.37 10.86 -3.44
N ALA A 321 4.32 10.27 -4.02
CA ALA A 321 3.25 11.04 -4.67
C ALA A 321 2.42 11.81 -3.64
N LEU A 322 2.11 11.20 -2.48
CA LEU A 322 1.47 11.88 -1.37
C LEU A 322 2.33 13.03 -0.83
N THR A 323 3.65 12.82 -0.69
CA THR A 323 4.60 13.89 -0.34
C THR A 323 4.53 15.03 -1.36
N ALA A 324 4.54 14.72 -2.66
CA ALA A 324 4.44 15.71 -3.73
C ALA A 324 3.12 16.53 -3.68
N LEU A 325 1.99 15.88 -3.39
CA LEU A 325 0.69 16.56 -3.25
C LEU A 325 0.66 17.52 -2.06
N LEU A 326 1.21 17.11 -0.90
CA LEU A 326 1.30 17.94 0.30
C LEU A 326 2.23 19.14 0.09
N VAL A 327 3.43 18.91 -0.44
CA VAL A 327 4.39 19.98 -0.79
C VAL A 327 3.80 20.89 -1.88
N GLY A 328 3.00 20.33 -2.79
CA GLY A 328 2.28 21.06 -3.82
C GLY A 328 1.17 21.98 -3.30
N GLY A 329 0.86 21.92 -2.00
CA GLY A 329 -0.14 22.79 -1.37
C GLY A 329 -1.55 22.19 -1.29
N ALA A 330 -1.74 20.91 -1.61
CA ALA A 330 -3.05 20.27 -1.50
C ALA A 330 -3.49 20.19 -0.03
N ARG A 331 -4.56 20.89 0.34
CA ARG A 331 -5.02 20.93 1.75
C ARG A 331 -5.95 19.77 2.07
N PRO A 332 -5.63 18.94 3.08
CA PRO A 332 -6.54 17.90 3.53
C PRO A 332 -7.92 18.45 3.94
N GLY A 333 -8.96 17.67 3.65
CA GLY A 333 -10.33 17.99 4.04
C GLY A 333 -10.60 17.73 5.51
N ASN A 334 -11.63 18.39 6.06
CA ASN A 334 -12.07 18.18 7.44
C ASN A 334 -12.69 16.78 7.61
N GLY A 335 -12.73 16.27 8.85
CA GLY A 335 -13.45 15.02 9.18
C GLY A 335 -12.74 13.73 8.75
N MET A 336 -11.42 13.76 8.58
CA MET A 336 -10.64 12.62 8.12
C MET A 336 -10.70 11.42 9.06
N LEU A 337 -10.62 11.64 10.39
CA LEU A 337 -10.71 10.56 11.38
C LEU A 337 -12.04 9.80 11.27
N GLN A 338 -13.15 10.51 11.08
CA GLN A 338 -14.46 9.88 10.89
C GLN A 338 -14.53 9.03 9.61
N ARG A 339 -13.91 9.49 8.51
CA ARG A 339 -13.81 8.68 7.28
C ARG A 339 -12.92 7.45 7.48
N CYS A 340 -11.86 7.58 8.27
CA CYS A 340 -11.01 6.47 8.66
C CYS A 340 -11.76 5.41 9.47
N ASP A 341 -12.55 5.82 10.46
CA ASP A 341 -13.39 4.89 11.23
C ASP A 341 -14.33 4.10 10.30
N GLN A 342 -14.93 4.77 9.30
CA GLN A 342 -15.80 4.12 8.33
C GLN A 342 -15.04 3.16 7.40
N ALA A 343 -13.92 3.59 6.85
CA ALA A 343 -13.09 2.79 5.94
C ALA A 343 -12.56 1.52 6.62
N LEU A 344 -12.02 1.67 7.84
CA LEU A 344 -11.39 0.57 8.56
C LEU A 344 -12.41 -0.41 9.18
N SER A 345 -13.66 0.01 9.41
CA SER A 345 -14.75 -0.89 9.86
C SER A 345 -15.06 -2.04 8.89
N GLY A 346 -14.62 -1.95 7.62
CA GLY A 346 -14.91 -2.92 6.58
C GLY A 346 -13.83 -3.97 6.31
N LEU A 347 -12.69 -3.92 7.02
CA LEU A 347 -11.41 -4.52 6.63
C LEU A 347 -10.98 -4.02 5.22
N PRO A 348 -9.92 -3.18 5.11
CA PRO A 348 -9.54 -2.55 3.84
C PRO A 348 -8.79 -3.53 2.92
N LEU A 349 -9.46 -4.58 2.45
CA LEU A 349 -8.84 -5.68 1.67
C LEU A 349 -8.50 -5.32 0.22
N THR A 350 -9.11 -4.27 -0.32
CA THR A 350 -8.96 -3.85 -1.74
C THR A 350 -8.41 -2.44 -1.91
N ASN A 351 -8.07 -1.77 -0.81
CA ASN A 351 -7.40 -0.48 -0.79
C ASN A 351 -6.49 -0.41 0.46
N LEU A 352 -5.33 -1.07 0.38
CA LEU A 352 -4.41 -1.15 1.51
C LEU A 352 -3.87 0.23 1.93
N SER A 353 -3.92 1.22 1.05
CA SER A 353 -3.48 2.59 1.37
C SER A 353 -4.33 3.28 2.44
N GLU A 354 -5.57 2.81 2.70
CA GLU A 354 -6.44 3.38 3.74
C GLU A 354 -5.80 3.26 5.13
N LEU A 355 -5.11 2.15 5.42
CA LEU A 355 -4.38 1.97 6.68
C LEU A 355 -3.34 3.08 6.88
N LEU A 356 -2.51 3.33 5.87
CA LEU A 356 -1.49 4.37 5.94
C LEU A 356 -2.11 5.78 5.95
N GLN A 357 -3.16 6.04 5.17
CA GLN A 357 -3.87 7.33 5.21
C GLN A 357 -4.37 7.64 6.62
N CYS A 358 -4.91 6.64 7.31
CA CYS A 358 -5.45 6.78 8.64
C CYS A 358 -4.37 6.87 9.72
N GLU A 359 -3.25 6.16 9.55
CA GLU A 359 -2.07 6.35 10.40
C GLU A 359 -1.57 7.80 10.33
N LEU A 360 -1.43 8.34 9.12
CA LEU A 360 -0.97 9.72 8.90
C LEU A 360 -1.96 10.75 9.49
N ALA A 361 -3.25 10.48 9.40
CA ALA A 361 -4.31 11.30 9.98
C ALA A 361 -4.23 11.30 11.52
N ALA A 362 -4.15 10.11 12.13
CA ALA A 362 -4.05 9.94 13.57
C ALA A 362 -2.76 10.55 14.14
N GLY A 363 -1.65 10.44 13.41
CA GLY A 363 -0.38 11.07 13.76
C GLY A 363 -0.37 12.60 13.63
N GLY A 364 -1.40 13.21 13.02
CA GLY A 364 -1.49 14.66 12.86
C GLY A 364 -0.38 15.26 12.00
N VAL A 365 0.18 14.47 11.06
CA VAL A 365 1.36 14.85 10.26
C VAL A 365 1.02 15.40 8.87
N LEU A 366 -0.25 15.37 8.48
CA LEU A 366 -0.76 15.90 7.20
C LEU A 366 -0.84 17.43 7.22
N LYS A 367 0.31 18.07 7.40
CA LYS A 367 0.48 19.52 7.46
C LYS A 367 0.97 20.02 6.10
N ILE A 368 0.49 21.19 5.71
CA ILE A 368 0.96 21.86 4.50
C ILE A 368 2.06 22.83 4.90
N GLY A 369 3.14 22.84 4.13
CA GLY A 369 4.17 23.87 4.20
C GLY A 369 3.73 25.21 3.59
N PRO A 370 4.61 26.22 3.56
CA PRO A 370 4.36 27.42 2.78
C PRO A 370 4.21 27.10 1.28
N PRO A 371 3.53 27.96 0.49
CA PRO A 371 3.46 27.79 -0.95
C PRO A 371 4.86 27.68 -1.57
N LEU A 372 5.07 26.73 -2.47
CA LEU A 372 6.33 26.52 -3.16
C LEU A 372 6.43 27.46 -4.38
N PRO A 373 7.29 28.50 -4.36
CA PRO A 373 7.48 29.36 -5.53
C PRO A 373 8.07 28.55 -6.69
N GLY A 374 7.63 28.83 -7.91
CA GLY A 374 8.12 28.13 -9.11
C GLY A 374 7.58 26.71 -9.28
N LEU A 375 6.65 26.24 -8.44
CA LEU A 375 5.98 24.95 -8.69
C LEU A 375 5.15 25.03 -9.98
N ARG A 376 5.45 24.13 -10.92
CA ARG A 376 4.79 24.11 -12.23
C ARG A 376 3.71 23.05 -12.37
N ALA A 377 3.91 21.88 -11.77
CA ALA A 377 2.96 20.78 -11.76
C ALA A 377 3.30 19.75 -10.67
N VAL A 378 2.32 18.89 -10.36
CA VAL A 378 2.51 17.70 -9.51
C VAL A 378 2.15 16.44 -10.29
N VAL A 379 3.00 15.42 -10.23
CA VAL A 379 2.80 14.14 -10.91
C VAL A 379 2.83 13.02 -9.88
N GLY A 380 1.83 12.15 -9.89
CA GLY A 380 1.74 11.01 -9.00
C GLY A 380 1.65 9.69 -9.76
N LEU A 381 2.53 8.74 -9.45
CA LEU A 381 2.48 7.36 -9.90
C LEU A 381 1.87 6.51 -8.79
N ASN A 382 0.74 5.85 -9.05
CA ASN A 382 0.01 5.04 -8.07
C ASN A 382 -0.26 5.82 -6.77
N SER A 383 -0.57 7.11 -6.90
CA SER A 383 -0.78 8.05 -5.78
C SER A 383 -1.99 7.69 -4.96
N PHE A 384 -1.99 8.01 -3.67
CA PHE A 384 -3.15 7.84 -2.80
C PHE A 384 -3.44 9.09 -1.98
N GLY A 385 -4.60 9.11 -1.34
CA GLY A 385 -5.11 10.22 -0.54
C GLY A 385 -6.62 10.45 -0.69
N GLY A 386 -7.38 9.49 -1.20
CA GLY A 386 -8.83 9.58 -1.34
C GLY A 386 -9.56 9.90 -0.03
N LEU A 387 -9.08 9.39 1.11
CA LEU A 387 -9.60 9.74 2.44
C LEU A 387 -9.10 11.11 2.93
N ILE A 388 -7.90 11.51 2.50
CA ILE A 388 -7.24 12.76 2.92
C ILE A 388 -7.90 13.98 2.26
N TRP A 389 -8.09 13.92 0.95
CA TRP A 389 -8.62 15.03 0.13
C TRP A 389 -10.05 14.78 -0.34
N SER A 390 -10.89 14.31 0.58
CA SER A 390 -12.34 14.22 0.42
C SER A 390 -13.06 15.11 1.44
N GLY A 391 -14.26 15.55 1.06
CA GLY A 391 -15.14 16.34 1.93
C GLY A 391 -14.83 17.84 1.97
N ALA A 392 -15.59 18.54 2.81
CA ALA A 392 -15.52 20.00 2.95
C ALA A 392 -14.15 20.46 3.50
N GLY A 393 -13.71 21.64 3.08
CA GLY A 393 -12.42 22.22 3.49
C GLY A 393 -11.21 21.75 2.67
N THR A 394 -11.38 20.78 1.77
CA THR A 394 -10.36 20.41 0.79
C THR A 394 -10.04 21.60 -0.10
N VAL A 395 -8.77 22.00 -0.17
CA VAL A 395 -8.30 23.04 -1.10
C VAL A 395 -7.59 22.33 -2.26
N PRO A 396 -8.13 22.40 -3.49
CA PRO A 396 -7.51 21.82 -4.68
C PRO A 396 -6.14 22.43 -5.00
N LEU A 397 -5.35 21.74 -5.82
CA LEU A 397 -4.12 22.29 -6.36
C LEU A 397 -4.43 23.41 -7.37
N SER A 398 -3.65 24.48 -7.32
CA SER A 398 -3.69 25.57 -8.30
C SER A 398 -2.96 25.21 -9.60
N VAL A 399 -1.91 24.39 -9.48
CA VAL A 399 -1.11 23.91 -10.60
C VAL A 399 -1.74 22.67 -11.26
N PRO A 400 -1.45 22.39 -12.55
CA PRO A 400 -1.81 21.13 -13.19
C PRO A 400 -1.30 19.91 -12.43
N MET A 401 -2.08 18.84 -12.43
CA MET A 401 -1.62 17.55 -11.92
C MET A 401 -1.82 16.40 -12.92
N LEU A 402 -0.86 15.47 -12.97
CA LEU A 402 -0.96 14.24 -13.75
C LEU A 402 -0.86 13.03 -12.82
N LEU A 403 -1.90 12.21 -12.76
CA LEU A 403 -1.93 11.01 -11.93
C LEU A 403 -1.90 9.76 -12.80
N PHE A 404 -1.20 8.72 -12.38
CA PHE A 404 -1.16 7.41 -13.03
C PHE A 404 -1.70 6.34 -12.09
N GLY A 405 -2.56 5.46 -12.60
CA GLY A 405 -3.13 4.33 -11.87
C GLY A 405 -3.17 3.07 -12.72
N GLY A 406 -3.25 1.91 -12.06
CA GLY A 406 -3.29 0.60 -12.72
C GLY A 406 -4.52 -0.21 -12.35
N THR A 407 -5.12 -0.92 -13.30
CA THR A 407 -6.35 -1.70 -13.03
C THR A 407 -6.13 -2.95 -12.17
N LEU A 408 -4.88 -3.39 -11.99
CA LEU A 408 -4.48 -4.49 -11.09
C LEU A 408 -3.85 -3.97 -9.80
N ASP A 409 -3.90 -2.66 -9.54
CA ASP A 409 -3.43 -2.08 -8.28
C ASP A 409 -4.49 -2.27 -7.19
N LEU A 410 -4.21 -3.16 -6.22
CA LEU A 410 -5.04 -3.37 -5.03
C LEU A 410 -4.52 -2.61 -3.79
N ILE A 411 -3.38 -1.93 -3.93
CA ILE A 411 -2.79 -1.10 -2.86
C ILE A 411 -3.40 0.30 -2.94
N THR A 412 -3.41 0.89 -4.14
CA THR A 412 -3.98 2.22 -4.43
C THR A 412 -4.92 2.15 -5.64
N PRO A 413 -6.08 1.47 -5.52
CA PRO A 413 -6.97 1.21 -6.64
C PRO A 413 -7.40 2.50 -7.34
N PRO A 414 -7.42 2.53 -8.68
CA PRO A 414 -7.53 3.78 -9.43
C PRO A 414 -8.87 4.46 -9.28
N LEU A 415 -9.95 3.71 -9.00
CA LEU A 415 -11.25 4.31 -8.74
C LEU A 415 -11.20 5.19 -7.50
N ASP A 416 -10.81 4.62 -6.37
CA ASP A 416 -10.90 5.29 -5.07
C ASP A 416 -9.75 6.28 -4.84
N GLU A 417 -8.58 6.03 -5.47
CA GLU A 417 -7.40 6.87 -5.33
C GLU A 417 -7.20 7.82 -6.51
N GLN A 418 -6.61 7.42 -7.65
CA GLN A 418 -6.18 8.41 -8.65
C GLN A 418 -7.32 9.13 -9.39
N ILE A 419 -8.42 8.44 -9.71
CA ILE A 419 -9.60 9.05 -10.32
C ILE A 419 -10.31 9.96 -9.30
N GLY A 420 -10.47 9.49 -8.06
CA GLY A 420 -11.03 10.29 -6.96
C GLY A 420 -10.22 11.55 -6.67
N LEU A 421 -8.89 11.42 -6.60
CA LEU A 421 -7.97 12.54 -6.41
C LEU A 421 -8.06 13.56 -7.54
N LEU A 422 -8.16 13.15 -8.81
CA LEU A 422 -8.37 14.10 -9.90
C LEU A 422 -9.70 14.84 -9.77
N ALA A 423 -10.77 14.13 -9.38
CA ALA A 423 -12.08 14.74 -9.18
C ALA A 423 -12.04 15.82 -8.07
N SER A 424 -11.35 15.53 -6.97
CA SER A 424 -11.20 16.43 -5.81
C SER A 424 -10.21 17.57 -6.05
N LEU A 425 -8.97 17.26 -6.45
CA LEU A 425 -7.83 18.19 -6.45
C LEU A 425 -7.54 18.82 -7.82
N GLY A 426 -7.98 18.22 -8.92
CA GLY A 426 -7.59 18.61 -10.29
C GLY A 426 -8.26 19.88 -10.83
N ASN A 427 -8.27 20.99 -10.09
CA ASN A 427 -9.02 22.18 -10.49
C ASN A 427 -8.48 22.87 -11.74
N ASN A 428 -7.19 22.71 -12.01
CA ASN A 428 -6.57 23.20 -13.22
C ASN A 428 -7.05 22.39 -14.45
N PRO A 429 -7.52 23.03 -15.55
CA PRO A 429 -8.00 22.35 -16.75
C PRO A 429 -7.00 21.40 -17.41
N ALA A 430 -5.69 21.58 -17.20
CA ALA A 430 -4.64 20.68 -17.70
C ALA A 430 -4.49 19.39 -16.88
N SER A 431 -5.20 19.28 -15.75
CA SER A 431 -5.09 18.11 -14.87
C SER A 431 -5.67 16.86 -15.53
N ARG A 432 -4.97 15.74 -15.43
CA ARG A 432 -5.35 14.47 -16.05
C ARG A 432 -5.06 13.29 -15.11
N VAL A 433 -5.78 12.19 -15.33
CA VAL A 433 -5.44 10.87 -14.80
C VAL A 433 -5.25 9.91 -15.97
N VAL A 434 -4.22 9.09 -15.91
CA VAL A 434 -3.91 8.03 -16.86
C VAL A 434 -4.10 6.70 -16.16
N VAL A 435 -5.09 5.91 -16.59
CA VAL A 435 -5.31 4.55 -16.09
C VAL A 435 -4.80 3.56 -17.12
N VAL A 436 -3.85 2.70 -16.73
CA VAL A 436 -3.25 1.69 -17.60
C VAL A 436 -3.84 0.32 -17.25
N GLU A 437 -4.46 -0.34 -18.23
CA GLU A 437 -5.00 -1.69 -18.06
C GLU A 437 -3.85 -2.68 -17.86
N GLY A 438 -4.01 -3.57 -16.87
CA GLY A 438 -3.00 -4.57 -16.51
C GLY A 438 -1.85 -4.06 -15.62
N ALA A 439 -1.70 -2.76 -15.43
CA ALA A 439 -0.70 -2.21 -14.51
C ALA A 439 -1.08 -2.45 -13.04
N SER A 440 -0.08 -2.67 -12.19
CA SER A 440 -0.19 -2.82 -10.74
C SER A 440 0.50 -1.65 -10.01
N HIS A 441 0.56 -1.72 -8.68
CA HIS A 441 1.31 -0.77 -7.85
C HIS A 441 2.81 -0.74 -8.14
N PHE A 442 3.36 -1.87 -8.58
CA PHE A 442 4.79 -2.09 -8.76
C PHE A 442 5.22 -2.00 -10.22
N SER A 443 4.31 -1.83 -11.18
CA SER A 443 4.68 -1.66 -12.59
C SER A 443 5.66 -0.51 -12.85
N PRO A 444 5.66 0.63 -12.10
CA PRO A 444 6.69 1.66 -12.25
C PRO A 444 8.07 1.30 -11.69
N ILE A 445 8.18 0.25 -10.87
CA ILE A 445 9.42 -0.14 -10.19
C ILE A 445 10.22 -1.03 -11.14
N ARG A 446 11.47 -0.65 -11.43
CA ARG A 446 12.39 -1.46 -12.24
C ARG A 446 13.61 -1.87 -11.43
N VAL A 447 13.75 -3.17 -11.19
CA VAL A 447 14.95 -3.74 -10.59
C VAL A 447 15.94 -4.07 -11.71
N ASP A 448 17.12 -3.46 -11.69
CA ASP A 448 18.19 -3.78 -12.65
C ASP A 448 18.57 -5.26 -12.53
N GLY A 449 18.66 -5.97 -13.66
CA GLY A 449 18.96 -7.41 -13.68
C GLY A 449 17.76 -8.35 -13.77
N GLN A 450 16.52 -7.88 -13.93
CA GLN A 450 15.37 -8.78 -14.22
C GLN A 450 15.54 -9.65 -15.49
N ALA A 451 16.48 -9.31 -16.39
CA ALA A 451 16.84 -10.14 -17.55
C ALA A 451 17.90 -11.22 -17.25
N VAL A 452 18.60 -11.15 -16.12
CA VAL A 452 19.67 -12.08 -15.76
C VAL A 452 19.56 -12.39 -14.28
N ALA A 453 19.07 -13.59 -13.96
CA ALA A 453 19.07 -14.13 -12.61
C ALA A 453 20.52 -14.21 -12.07
N ALA A 454 21.00 -13.12 -11.49
CA ALA A 454 22.22 -13.05 -10.72
C ALA A 454 21.88 -12.60 -9.29
N GLU A 455 22.52 -13.24 -8.33
CA GLU A 455 22.35 -13.01 -6.89
C GLU A 455 22.55 -11.53 -6.54
N GLY A 456 21.50 -10.87 -6.07
CA GLY A 456 21.49 -9.47 -5.67
C GLY A 456 20.36 -9.22 -4.68
N ASP A 457 20.60 -8.32 -3.73
CA ASP A 457 19.87 -8.15 -2.46
C ASP A 457 18.61 -7.27 -2.56
N ASP A 458 18.08 -7.04 -3.77
CA ASP A 458 16.93 -6.14 -4.02
C ASP A 458 15.61 -6.75 -3.51
N LEU A 459 14.94 -6.00 -2.63
CA LEU A 459 13.71 -6.39 -1.96
C LEU A 459 12.50 -6.56 -2.91
N PHE A 460 12.48 -5.90 -4.08
CA PHE A 460 11.34 -5.93 -5.01
C PHE A 460 11.48 -6.94 -6.16
N ARG A 461 12.13 -8.07 -5.91
CA ARG A 461 12.04 -9.25 -6.79
C ARG A 461 10.65 -9.88 -6.67
N LEU A 462 9.66 -9.21 -7.24
CA LEU A 462 8.26 -9.61 -7.22
C LEU A 462 7.95 -10.53 -8.41
N GLY A 463 7.12 -11.55 -8.17
CA GLY A 463 6.61 -12.42 -9.25
C GLY A 463 5.75 -11.64 -10.25
N GLU A 464 5.60 -12.17 -11.48
CA GLU A 464 4.82 -11.53 -12.55
C GLU A 464 3.40 -11.14 -12.10
N GLU A 465 2.79 -11.94 -11.23
CA GLU A 465 1.44 -11.72 -10.67
C GLU A 465 1.33 -10.42 -9.83
N LEU A 466 2.41 -9.97 -9.20
CA LEU A 466 2.42 -8.75 -8.37
C LEU A 466 2.90 -7.51 -9.15
N VAL A 467 3.77 -7.68 -10.13
CA VAL A 467 4.32 -6.58 -10.95
C VAL A 467 3.31 -6.07 -11.99
N GLY A 468 2.34 -6.90 -12.35
CA GLY A 468 1.32 -6.60 -13.35
C GLY A 468 1.73 -7.03 -14.76
N VAL A 469 0.83 -6.80 -15.71
CA VAL A 469 0.96 -7.25 -17.09
C VAL A 469 1.83 -6.28 -17.89
N ASN A 470 2.88 -6.80 -18.53
CA ASN A 470 3.78 -6.04 -19.42
C ASN A 470 4.39 -4.77 -18.76
N PRO A 471 5.07 -4.86 -17.61
CA PRO A 471 5.52 -3.68 -16.85
C PRO A 471 6.46 -2.75 -17.63
N LEU A 472 7.32 -3.29 -18.51
CA LEU A 472 8.16 -2.45 -19.38
C LEU A 472 7.33 -1.58 -20.32
N LYS A 473 6.21 -2.11 -20.84
CA LYS A 473 5.30 -1.35 -21.70
C LYS A 473 4.54 -0.30 -20.89
N VAL A 474 4.12 -0.64 -19.67
CA VAL A 474 3.50 0.32 -18.73
C VAL A 474 4.47 1.49 -18.45
N GLN A 475 5.74 1.21 -18.17
CA GLN A 475 6.78 2.22 -17.97
C GLN A 475 6.94 3.12 -19.19
N GLN A 476 6.94 2.56 -20.41
CA GLN A 476 6.97 3.37 -21.63
C GLN A 476 5.73 4.26 -21.80
N VAL A 477 4.53 3.77 -21.45
CA VAL A 477 3.29 4.59 -21.41
C VAL A 477 3.45 5.75 -20.42
N ILE A 478 3.99 5.49 -19.23
CA ILE A 478 4.24 6.53 -18.21
C ILE A 478 5.18 7.59 -18.76
N SER A 479 6.33 7.20 -19.34
CA SER A 479 7.26 8.14 -19.97
C SER A 479 6.58 8.97 -21.07
N LEU A 480 5.82 8.33 -21.96
CA LEU A 480 5.14 8.98 -23.07
C LEU A 480 4.15 10.05 -22.59
N GLU A 481 3.25 9.69 -21.68
CA GLU A 481 2.22 10.62 -21.20
C GLU A 481 2.82 11.72 -20.32
N LEU A 482 3.85 11.41 -19.51
CA LEU A 482 4.53 12.43 -18.71
C LEU A 482 5.26 13.45 -19.59
N VAL A 483 6.09 13.00 -20.54
CA VAL A 483 6.79 13.90 -21.46
C VAL A 483 5.80 14.77 -22.24
N ARG A 484 4.70 14.19 -22.71
CA ARG A 484 3.63 14.93 -23.39
C ARG A 484 3.00 15.99 -22.48
N PHE A 485 2.65 15.63 -21.25
CA PHE A 485 2.07 16.55 -20.27
C PHE A 485 3.01 17.72 -19.98
N LEU A 486 4.29 17.45 -19.75
CA LEU A 486 5.30 18.48 -19.48
C LEU A 486 5.48 19.44 -20.67
N GLN A 487 5.47 18.93 -21.91
CA GLN A 487 5.54 19.77 -23.12
C GLN A 487 4.32 20.68 -23.28
N GLN A 488 3.18 20.31 -22.71
CA GLN A 488 1.92 21.04 -22.81
C GLN A 488 1.67 22.00 -21.64
N LEU A 489 2.48 21.98 -20.57
CA LEU A 489 2.34 22.92 -19.44
C LEU A 489 2.36 24.41 -19.86
N PRO A 490 3.15 24.85 -20.86
CA PRO A 490 3.14 26.24 -21.32
C PRO A 490 1.85 26.68 -22.04
N SER A 491 1.06 25.75 -22.57
CA SER A 491 -0.19 26.06 -23.29
C SER A 491 -1.38 26.19 -22.33
N SER A 492 -2.09 27.31 -22.39
CA SER A 492 -3.39 27.51 -21.69
C SER A 492 -4.53 26.68 -22.30
N GLU A 493 -4.35 26.14 -23.50
CA GLU A 493 -5.29 25.24 -24.15
C GLU A 493 -5.11 23.81 -23.65
N SER A 494 -5.99 23.36 -22.77
CA SER A 494 -6.12 21.93 -22.50
C SER A 494 -7.55 21.57 -22.09
N ASP A 495 -8.54 22.03 -22.85
CA ASP A 495 -9.88 21.44 -22.83
C ASP A 495 -9.95 20.15 -23.67
N ALA A 496 -8.80 19.54 -24.00
CA ALA A 496 -8.75 18.26 -24.67
C ALA A 496 -9.49 17.22 -23.82
N GLY A 497 -10.56 16.66 -24.38
CA GLY A 497 -11.38 15.65 -23.75
C GLY A 497 -10.61 14.38 -23.36
N SER A 498 -11.30 13.48 -22.69
CA SER A 498 -10.78 12.15 -22.39
C SER A 498 -10.49 11.38 -23.68
N ALA A 499 -9.43 10.56 -23.67
CA ALA A 499 -8.99 9.77 -24.81
C ALA A 499 -8.54 8.39 -24.35
N HIS A 500 -8.73 7.39 -25.20
CA HIS A 500 -8.40 5.99 -24.93
C HIS A 500 -7.45 5.51 -26.03
N PHE A 501 -6.43 4.78 -25.63
CA PHE A 501 -5.33 4.39 -26.51
C PHE A 501 -5.02 2.91 -26.36
N ILE A 502 -4.50 2.33 -27.43
CA ILE A 502 -3.99 0.97 -27.45
C ILE A 502 -2.67 0.96 -28.22
N ASP A 503 -1.71 0.21 -27.71
CA ASP A 503 -0.43 0.00 -28.40
C ASP A 503 -0.61 -0.70 -29.75
N ALA A 504 0.34 -0.54 -30.65
CA ALA A 504 0.36 -1.20 -31.96
C ALA A 504 0.36 -2.73 -31.87
N SER A 505 0.96 -3.30 -30.81
CA SER A 505 0.92 -4.76 -30.55
C SER A 505 -0.41 -5.24 -29.96
N ALA A 506 -1.33 -4.32 -29.63
CA ALA A 506 -2.55 -4.55 -28.87
C ALA A 506 -2.35 -5.17 -27.47
N SER A 507 -1.12 -5.17 -26.93
CA SER A 507 -0.81 -5.79 -25.64
C SER A 507 -1.11 -4.90 -24.42
N THR A 508 -1.24 -3.60 -24.62
CA THR A 508 -1.39 -2.62 -23.54
C THR A 508 -2.32 -1.50 -23.97
N ARG A 509 -3.26 -1.19 -23.10
CA ARG A 509 -4.33 -0.21 -23.30
C ARG A 509 -4.33 0.77 -22.14
N TRP A 510 -4.56 2.05 -22.42
CA TRP A 510 -4.59 3.08 -21.38
C TRP A 510 -5.58 4.19 -21.69
N HIS A 511 -5.97 4.92 -20.64
CA HIS A 511 -7.04 5.90 -20.69
C HIS A 511 -6.59 7.19 -20.04
N ARG A 512 -6.49 8.25 -20.83
CA ARG A 512 -6.25 9.59 -20.33
C ARG A 512 -7.59 10.28 -20.11
N LEU A 513 -7.94 10.51 -18.86
CA LEU A 513 -9.22 11.08 -18.46
C LEU A 513 -9.03 12.50 -17.93
N ASN A 514 -9.97 13.38 -18.28
CA ASN A 514 -10.07 14.70 -17.67
C ASN A 514 -10.92 14.66 -16.39
N ARG A 515 -10.98 15.79 -15.67
CA ARG A 515 -11.73 15.89 -14.41
C ARG A 515 -13.23 15.61 -14.55
N ARG A 516 -13.84 15.97 -15.69
CA ARG A 516 -15.27 15.71 -15.94
C ARG A 516 -15.53 14.21 -15.98
N SER A 517 -14.78 13.48 -16.81
CA SER A 517 -14.90 12.01 -16.88
C SER A 517 -14.56 11.33 -15.55
N ALA A 518 -13.60 11.86 -14.79
CA ALA A 518 -13.32 11.33 -13.45
C ALA A 518 -14.52 11.49 -12.50
N ARG A 519 -15.19 12.64 -12.50
CA ARG A 519 -16.42 12.85 -11.71
C ARG A 519 -17.57 11.94 -12.16
N ASP A 520 -17.73 11.75 -13.47
CA ASP A 520 -18.76 10.87 -14.02
C ASP A 520 -18.52 9.41 -13.65
N LEU A 521 -17.26 8.98 -13.49
CA LEU A 521 -16.91 7.64 -13.03
C LEU A 521 -17.09 7.47 -11.51
N GLN A 522 -16.94 8.54 -10.73
CA GLN A 522 -17.15 8.55 -9.27
C GLN A 522 -18.62 8.52 -8.86
N SER A 523 -19.53 9.02 -9.70
CA SER A 523 -20.96 9.14 -9.39
C SER A 523 -21.79 7.87 -9.67
N GLN A 524 -21.14 6.78 -10.10
CA GLN A 524 -21.76 5.51 -10.50
C GLN A 524 -21.36 4.39 -9.54
#